data_AF-A0A6I8NQH4-F1
#
_entry.id   AF-A0A6I8NQH4-F1
#
_cell.length_a   1.000
_cell.length_b   1.000
_cell.length_c   1.000
_cell.angle_alpha   90.00
_cell.angle_beta   90.00
_cell.angle_gamma   90.00
#
_symmetry.space_group_name_H-M   'P 1'
#
loop_
_entity.id
_entity.type
_entity.pdbx_description
1 polymer ?
#
loop_
_entity_poly.entity_id
_entity_poly.type
_entity_poly.pdbx_seq_one_letter_code
_entity_poly.pdbx_strand_id
1 'polypeptide(L)'
;MSPSRQLGATATSRWHRFLLPLLLLSRLSHFTPVPEPVKCPGLQVHGPKLEVPYGVALNLSCSGCSLNREFSEMYWLGNGSFIEDLPGAVSEGDIRKVESSESHVSLLGELRIEALSPALRHTNFSCVLLDPEGATQSHVVLDRLWDLASRDRKGGDLTESPGTRTLALVEARCTAGPGCTG
;
A
#
# COMPACT_ATOMS: atom_id res chain seq x y z
N MET A 1 -73.18 14.73 58.27
CA MET A 1 -72.03 15.55 58.70
C MET A 1 -70.85 15.22 57.80
N SER A 2 -70.35 16.22 57.06
CA SER A 2 -69.01 16.28 56.45
C SER A 2 -67.94 16.52 57.54
N PRO A 3 -66.62 16.64 57.27
CA PRO A 3 -65.76 16.12 56.17
C PRO A 3 -64.37 15.61 56.70
N SER A 4 -63.49 15.09 55.82
CA SER A 4 -62.02 15.37 55.73
C SER A 4 -61.29 14.24 54.95
N ARG A 5 -60.79 14.46 53.71
CA ARG A 5 -59.42 14.93 53.31
C ARG A 5 -58.29 14.06 53.92
N GLN A 6 -57.37 13.44 53.18
CA GLN A 6 -56.44 14.04 52.20
C GLN A 6 -55.77 13.02 51.24
N LEU A 7 -55.41 13.56 50.06
CA LEU A 7 -54.19 13.41 49.22
C LEU A 7 -53.50 12.04 49.02
N GLY A 8 -53.24 11.74 47.74
CA GLY A 8 -52.20 10.78 47.35
C GLY A 8 -52.07 10.60 45.83
N ALA A 9 -51.91 11.69 45.07
CA ALA A 9 -51.35 11.60 43.72
C ALA A 9 -49.84 11.79 43.83
N THR A 10 -49.04 10.80 43.45
CA THR A 10 -47.69 11.03 42.90
C THR A 10 -47.12 9.73 42.32
N ALA A 11 -47.08 9.72 40.98
CA ALA A 11 -46.05 9.15 40.12
C ALA A 11 -45.27 7.93 40.67
N THR A 12 -45.67 6.74 40.24
CA THR A 12 -44.74 5.60 40.23
C THR A 12 -43.60 5.91 39.26
N SER A 13 -42.46 6.21 39.88
CA SER A 13 -41.09 6.25 39.36
C SER A 13 -40.89 5.33 38.15
N ARG A 14 -40.93 5.93 36.95
CA ARG A 14 -40.64 5.31 35.64
C ARG A 14 -39.14 5.42 35.31
N TRP A 15 -38.25 5.33 36.30
CA TRP A 15 -36.81 5.52 36.08
C TRP A 15 -36.06 4.21 35.80
N HIS A 16 -36.64 3.04 36.13
CA HIS A 16 -35.98 1.75 35.85
C HIS A 16 -36.07 1.30 34.39
N ARG A 17 -36.87 1.96 33.54
CA ARG A 17 -37.02 1.57 32.12
C ARG A 17 -36.00 2.18 31.17
N PHE A 18 -35.12 3.06 31.64
CA PHE A 18 -34.14 3.73 30.76
C PHE A 18 -32.68 3.40 31.04
N LEU A 19 -32.35 2.61 32.08
CA LEU A 19 -30.96 2.21 32.34
C LEU A 19 -30.57 0.85 31.73
N LEU A 20 -31.53 -0.03 31.45
CA LEU A 20 -31.25 -1.31 30.77
C LEU A 20 -30.93 -1.22 29.26
N PRO A 21 -31.42 -0.26 28.45
CA PRO A 21 -31.08 -0.23 27.02
C PRO A 21 -29.66 0.30 26.75
N LEU A 22 -29.10 1.12 27.65
CA LEU A 22 -27.79 1.74 27.47
C LEU A 22 -26.61 0.78 27.71
N LEU A 23 -26.79 -0.26 28.52
CA LEU A 23 -25.75 -1.29 28.73
C LEU A 23 -25.71 -2.38 27.64
N LEU A 24 -26.73 -2.45 26.78
CA LEU A 24 -26.80 -3.38 25.64
C LEU A 24 -26.26 -2.77 24.34
N LEU A 25 -26.26 -1.44 24.22
CA LEU A 25 -25.69 -0.74 23.05
C LEU A 25 -24.15 -0.66 23.06
N SER A 26 -23.49 -0.85 24.21
CA SER A 26 -22.02 -0.82 24.31
C SER A 26 -21.33 -2.12 23.87
N ARG A 27 -22.07 -3.22 23.68
CA ARG A 27 -21.51 -4.53 23.27
C ARG A 27 -21.53 -4.79 21.76
N LEU A 28 -22.14 -3.93 20.95
CA LEU A 28 -22.29 -4.16 19.50
C LEU A 28 -21.27 -3.40 18.63
N SER A 29 -20.37 -2.61 19.21
CA SER A 29 -19.42 -1.79 18.42
C SER A 29 -18.04 -2.41 18.21
N HIS A 30 -17.82 -3.67 18.58
CA HIS A 30 -16.56 -4.37 18.29
C HIS A 30 -16.78 -5.56 17.37
N PHE A 31 -17.33 -5.30 16.18
CA PHE A 31 -17.12 -6.21 15.06
C PHE A 31 -15.69 -5.97 14.56
N THR A 32 -14.72 -6.66 15.15
CA THR A 32 -13.38 -6.73 14.58
C THR A 32 -13.50 -7.48 13.26
N PRO A 33 -13.13 -6.89 12.11
CA PRO A 33 -13.08 -7.63 10.85
C PRO A 33 -12.19 -8.85 11.04
N VAL A 34 -12.67 -10.03 10.66
CA VAL A 34 -11.80 -11.22 10.57
C VAL A 34 -10.80 -10.91 9.46
N PRO A 35 -9.49 -10.89 9.74
CA PRO A 35 -8.50 -10.61 8.71
C PRO A 35 -8.63 -11.66 7.60
N GLU A 36 -8.62 -11.21 6.35
CA GLU A 36 -8.64 -12.13 5.20
C GLU A 36 -7.43 -13.06 5.25
N PRO A 37 -7.60 -14.34 4.90
CA PRO A 37 -6.49 -15.28 4.91
C PRO A 37 -5.41 -14.86 3.91
N VAL A 38 -4.18 -14.69 4.40
CA VAL A 38 -3.02 -14.34 3.58
C VAL A 38 -2.76 -15.47 2.57
N LYS A 39 -2.70 -15.11 1.28
CA LYS A 39 -2.40 -16.06 0.20
C LYS A 39 -0.91 -16.06 -0.14
N CYS A 40 -0.16 -17.01 0.42
CA CYS A 40 1.25 -17.20 0.08
C CYS A 40 1.43 -17.89 -1.30
N PRO A 41 2.49 -17.55 -2.05
CA PRO A 41 3.59 -16.70 -1.64
C PRO A 41 3.41 -15.19 -1.85
N GLY A 42 2.35 -14.76 -2.56
CA GLY A 42 2.03 -13.33 -2.72
C GLY A 42 3.15 -12.46 -3.31
N LEU A 43 4.11 -13.07 -4.03
CA LEU A 43 5.39 -12.49 -4.39
C LEU A 43 5.25 -11.31 -5.37
N GLN A 44 5.71 -10.13 -4.96
CA GLN A 44 5.57 -8.90 -5.71
C GLN A 44 6.85 -8.06 -5.66
N VAL A 45 7.25 -7.54 -6.82
CA VAL A 45 8.34 -6.58 -6.95
C VAL A 45 7.78 -5.17 -7.04
N HIS A 46 8.37 -4.26 -6.27
CA HIS A 46 8.05 -2.85 -6.19
C HIS A 46 9.25 -2.02 -6.61
N GLY A 47 8.98 -0.80 -7.10
CA GLY A 47 10.00 0.11 -7.57
C GLY A 47 9.46 1.51 -7.88
N PRO A 48 10.29 2.40 -8.41
CA PRO A 48 9.87 3.75 -8.77
C PRO A 48 8.79 3.72 -9.85
N LYS A 49 7.70 4.46 -9.64
CA LYS A 49 6.57 4.60 -10.58
C LYS A 49 6.86 5.59 -11.73
N LEU A 50 8.02 6.22 -11.71
CA LEU A 50 8.45 7.20 -12.69
C LEU A 50 9.80 6.77 -13.25
N GLU A 51 9.99 7.05 -14.54
CA GLU A 51 11.27 6.82 -15.20
C GLU A 51 12.39 7.59 -14.50
N VAL A 52 13.48 6.86 -14.24
CA VAL A 52 14.68 7.39 -13.59
C VAL A 52 15.74 7.67 -14.66
N PRO A 53 16.40 8.84 -14.65
CA PRO A 53 17.49 9.13 -15.57
C PRO A 53 18.67 8.17 -15.40
N TYR A 54 19.49 8.01 -16.45
CA TYR A 54 20.72 7.25 -16.35
C TYR A 54 21.71 7.87 -15.36
N GLY A 55 22.53 7.02 -14.73
CA GLY A 55 23.50 7.41 -13.71
C GLY A 55 22.89 7.72 -12.34
N VAL A 56 21.56 7.73 -12.22
CA VAL A 56 20.87 7.94 -10.95
C VAL A 56 20.65 6.59 -10.26
N ALA A 57 20.80 6.59 -8.94
CA ALA A 57 20.53 5.43 -8.11
C ALA A 57 19.03 5.16 -7.99
N LEU A 58 18.63 3.89 -7.94
CA LEU A 58 17.28 3.48 -7.61
C LEU A 58 17.28 2.14 -6.88
N ASN A 59 16.22 1.90 -6.11
CA ASN A 59 16.02 0.65 -5.39
C ASN A 59 14.77 -0.05 -5.91
N LEU A 60 14.86 -1.37 -6.02
CA LEU A 60 13.72 -2.27 -6.09
C LEU A 60 13.57 -2.96 -4.74
N SER A 61 12.34 -3.34 -4.41
CA SER A 61 12.07 -4.21 -3.28
C SER A 61 11.15 -5.35 -3.70
N CYS A 62 11.26 -6.47 -3.02
CA CYS A 62 10.42 -7.63 -3.26
C CYS A 62 9.80 -8.07 -1.95
N SER A 63 8.48 -8.26 -1.94
CA SER A 63 7.73 -8.75 -0.79
C SER A 63 7.08 -10.08 -1.13
N GLY A 64 7.13 -11.04 -0.22
CA GLY A 64 6.39 -12.30 -0.32
C GLY A 64 6.21 -12.94 1.04
N CYS A 65 5.53 -14.08 1.09
CA CYS A 65 5.39 -14.87 2.32
C CYS A 65 5.59 -16.36 2.06
N SER A 66 5.96 -17.10 3.11
CA SER A 66 5.97 -18.56 3.09
C SER A 66 5.24 -19.11 4.30
N LEU A 67 4.54 -20.22 4.11
CA LEU A 67 3.97 -21.01 5.20
C LEU A 67 5.06 -21.74 5.99
N ASN A 68 6.25 -21.91 5.41
CA ASN A 68 7.43 -22.51 6.03
C ASN A 68 8.27 -21.43 6.72
N ARG A 69 8.07 -21.25 8.03
CA ARG A 69 8.70 -20.16 8.78
C ARG A 69 10.21 -20.29 8.95
N GLU A 70 10.70 -21.51 9.08
CA GLU A 70 12.11 -21.80 9.31
C GLU A 70 12.90 -21.82 8.00
N PHE A 71 12.39 -22.58 7.03
CA PHE A 71 13.05 -22.87 5.76
C PHE A 71 12.44 -22.04 4.64
N SER A 72 12.78 -20.76 4.60
CA SER A 72 12.36 -19.87 3.52
C SER A 72 13.47 -18.86 3.26
N GLU A 73 13.82 -18.68 2.00
CA GLU A 73 14.87 -17.75 1.57
C GLU A 73 14.41 -16.97 0.34
N MET A 74 14.86 -15.72 0.23
CA MET A 74 14.59 -14.85 -0.91
C MET A 74 15.91 -14.38 -1.48
N TYR A 75 16.00 -14.28 -2.80
CA TYR A 75 17.17 -13.70 -3.48
C TYR A 75 16.78 -13.12 -4.84
N TRP A 76 17.73 -12.42 -5.45
CA TRP A 76 17.57 -11.77 -6.74
C TRP A 76 18.40 -12.43 -7.84
N LEU A 77 17.87 -12.38 -9.06
CA LEU A 77 18.56 -12.72 -10.29
C LEU A 77 18.39 -11.59 -11.30
N GLY A 78 19.33 -11.43 -12.23
CA GLY A 78 19.15 -10.61 -13.43
C GLY A 78 19.47 -11.43 -14.67
N ASN A 79 18.56 -11.46 -15.63
CA ASN A 79 18.69 -12.28 -16.85
C ASN A 79 18.97 -13.78 -16.57
N GLY A 80 18.58 -14.27 -15.37
CA GLY A 80 18.79 -15.66 -14.94
C GLY A 80 20.14 -15.95 -14.28
N SER A 81 21.03 -14.96 -14.13
CA SER A 81 22.27 -15.09 -13.34
C SER A 81 22.12 -14.40 -11.98
N PHE A 82 22.99 -14.75 -11.04
CA PHE A 82 23.08 -14.05 -9.76
C PHE A 82 23.47 -12.58 -9.96
N ILE A 83 23.13 -11.72 -9.00
CA ILE A 83 23.32 -10.27 -9.13
C ILE A 83 24.80 -9.90 -9.19
N GLU A 84 25.65 -10.61 -8.44
CA GLU A 84 27.10 -10.42 -8.43
C GLU A 84 27.78 -10.71 -9.77
N ASP A 85 27.13 -11.49 -10.65
CA ASP A 85 27.62 -11.80 -11.99
C ASP A 85 27.20 -10.74 -13.03
N LEU A 86 26.28 -9.83 -12.67
CA LEU A 86 25.81 -8.82 -13.60
C LEU A 86 26.81 -7.68 -13.76
N PRO A 87 27.02 -7.19 -14.99
CA PRO A 87 27.80 -5.98 -15.20
C PRO A 87 27.04 -4.74 -14.71
N GLY A 88 27.76 -3.83 -14.06
CA GLY A 88 27.24 -2.52 -13.64
C GLY A 88 27.22 -2.35 -12.13
N ALA A 89 26.62 -1.25 -11.68
CA ALA A 89 26.54 -0.92 -10.27
C ALA A 89 25.21 -1.40 -9.69
N VAL A 90 25.09 -2.71 -9.53
CA VAL A 90 23.92 -3.39 -8.95
C VAL A 90 24.37 -4.36 -7.86
N SER A 91 23.63 -4.41 -6.76
CA SER A 91 23.91 -5.30 -5.64
C SER A 91 22.64 -5.74 -4.96
N GLU A 92 22.61 -6.98 -4.47
CA GLU A 92 21.59 -7.41 -3.52
C GLU A 92 21.74 -6.64 -2.20
N GLY A 93 20.62 -6.15 -1.69
CA GLY A 93 20.54 -5.46 -0.40
C GLY A 93 20.11 -6.41 0.72
N ASP A 94 19.52 -5.86 1.78
CA ASP A 94 19.06 -6.67 2.90
C ASP A 94 17.89 -7.58 2.49
N ILE A 95 18.02 -8.85 2.85
CA ILE A 95 16.93 -9.83 2.86
C ILE A 95 16.55 -10.10 4.31
N ARG A 96 15.30 -9.80 4.67
CA ARG A 96 14.83 -9.90 6.06
C ARG A 96 13.45 -10.51 6.18
N LYS A 97 13.26 -11.25 7.27
CA LYS A 97 11.94 -11.68 7.77
C LYS A 97 11.37 -10.53 8.61
N VAL A 98 10.26 -9.92 8.19
CA VAL A 98 9.79 -8.62 8.75
C VAL A 98 8.54 -8.76 9.62
N GLU A 99 7.65 -9.68 9.27
CA GLU A 99 6.42 -9.94 10.02
C GLU A 99 6.16 -11.44 9.96
N SER A 100 5.96 -12.08 11.11
CA SER A 100 5.62 -13.50 11.17
C SER A 100 4.43 -13.68 12.08
N SER A 101 3.40 -14.34 11.58
CA SER A 101 2.33 -14.88 12.40
C SER A 101 2.67 -16.32 12.80
N GLU A 102 1.76 -16.98 13.51
CA GLU A 102 1.88 -18.42 13.75
C GLU A 102 1.80 -19.25 12.45
N SER A 103 1.16 -18.73 11.40
CA SER A 103 0.86 -19.46 10.17
C SER A 103 1.79 -19.18 8.98
N HIS A 104 2.53 -18.08 8.99
CA HIS A 104 3.43 -17.72 7.90
C HIS A 104 4.55 -16.76 8.35
N VAL A 105 5.54 -16.59 7.49
CA VAL A 105 6.57 -15.56 7.58
C VAL A 105 6.56 -14.70 6.32
N SER A 106 6.68 -13.39 6.48
CA SER A 106 6.84 -12.43 5.40
C SER A 106 8.31 -12.10 5.20
N LEU A 107 8.76 -12.15 3.95
CA LEU A 107 10.11 -11.82 3.52
C LEU A 107 10.09 -10.53 2.71
N LEU A 108 11.09 -9.69 2.94
CA LEU A 108 11.39 -8.50 2.16
C LEU A 108 12.84 -8.57 1.69
N GLY A 109 13.06 -8.46 0.39
CA GLY A 109 14.39 -8.42 -0.23
C GLY A 109 14.59 -7.12 -0.98
N GLU A 110 15.72 -6.44 -0.76
CA GLU A 110 16.07 -5.21 -1.45
C GLU A 110 17.06 -5.48 -2.58
N LEU A 111 16.95 -4.72 -3.67
CA LEU A 111 17.94 -4.68 -4.74
C LEU A 111 18.33 -3.23 -5.00
N ARG A 112 19.62 -2.93 -4.89
CA ARG A 112 20.16 -1.59 -5.07
C ARG A 112 20.82 -1.48 -6.43
N ILE A 113 20.37 -0.51 -7.23
CA ILE A 113 21.07 -0.06 -8.43
C ILE A 113 21.69 1.30 -8.09
N GLU A 114 23.00 1.35 -7.95
CA GLU A 114 23.71 2.57 -7.56
C GLU A 114 23.80 3.57 -8.70
N ALA A 115 23.86 3.09 -9.95
CA ALA A 115 23.87 3.91 -11.14
C ALA A 115 23.15 3.19 -12.29
N LEU A 116 21.98 3.71 -12.67
CA LEU A 116 21.20 3.13 -13.77
C LEU A 116 21.97 3.22 -15.11
N SER A 117 22.22 2.08 -15.72
CA SER A 117 22.84 1.98 -17.04
C SER A 117 21.82 1.51 -18.10
N PRO A 118 22.10 1.69 -19.40
CA PRO A 118 21.28 1.11 -20.47
C PRO A 118 21.12 -0.41 -20.35
N ALA A 119 22.15 -1.12 -19.89
CA ALA A 119 22.07 -2.56 -19.67
C ALA A 119 21.09 -2.90 -18.53
N LEU A 120 21.24 -2.25 -17.37
CA LEU A 120 20.41 -2.51 -16.19
C LEU A 120 18.93 -2.13 -16.39
N ARG A 121 18.65 -1.12 -17.20
CA ARG A 121 17.27 -0.74 -17.58
C ARG A 121 16.51 -1.88 -18.27
N HIS A 122 17.19 -2.64 -19.12
CA HIS A 122 16.61 -3.73 -19.90
C HIS A 122 16.82 -5.11 -19.25
N THR A 123 17.50 -5.17 -18.10
CA THR A 123 17.68 -6.42 -17.35
C THR A 123 16.34 -6.92 -16.85
N ASN A 124 16.11 -8.22 -17.01
CA ASN A 124 14.99 -8.91 -16.40
C ASN A 124 15.37 -9.31 -14.97
N PHE A 125 15.02 -8.45 -14.02
CA PHE A 125 15.20 -8.74 -12.60
C PHE A 125 14.14 -9.72 -12.14
N SER A 126 14.57 -10.77 -11.47
CA SER A 126 13.70 -11.80 -10.92
C SER A 126 13.94 -11.87 -9.42
N CYS A 127 12.91 -11.60 -8.63
CA CYS A 127 12.92 -11.96 -7.23
C CYS A 127 12.45 -13.41 -7.11
N VAL A 128 13.19 -14.23 -6.39
CA VAL A 128 12.89 -15.65 -6.19
C VAL A 128 12.67 -15.90 -4.70
N LEU A 129 11.58 -16.57 -4.37
CA LEU A 129 11.32 -17.14 -3.05
C LEU A 129 11.46 -18.66 -3.14
N LEU A 130 12.35 -19.21 -2.33
CA LEU A 130 12.53 -20.64 -2.12
C LEU A 130 11.96 -21.06 -0.76
N ASP A 131 11.17 -22.11 -0.77
CA ASP A 131 10.73 -22.82 0.43
C ASP A 131 10.57 -24.33 0.13
N PRO A 132 10.27 -25.18 1.13
CA PRO A 132 10.06 -26.62 0.93
C PRO A 132 8.98 -27.02 -0.08
N GLU A 133 8.02 -26.14 -0.37
CA GLU A 133 6.98 -26.40 -1.39
C GLU A 133 7.49 -26.09 -2.80
N GLY A 134 8.53 -25.25 -2.91
CA GLY A 134 9.31 -25.07 -4.13
C GLY A 134 9.82 -23.65 -4.33
N ALA A 135 10.07 -23.32 -5.60
CA ALA A 135 10.53 -22.01 -6.04
C ALA A 135 9.39 -21.24 -6.69
N THR A 136 9.14 -20.00 -6.24
CA THR A 136 8.27 -19.05 -6.94
C THR A 136 9.05 -17.80 -7.29
N GLN A 137 8.80 -17.23 -8.46
CA GLN A 137 9.52 -16.06 -8.95
C GLN A 137 8.58 -14.99 -9.48
N SER A 138 8.98 -13.73 -9.31
CA SER A 138 8.30 -12.55 -9.83
C SER A 138 9.32 -11.69 -10.57
N HIS A 139 8.94 -11.22 -11.76
CA HIS A 139 9.86 -10.60 -12.70
C HIS A 139 9.49 -9.15 -12.96
N VAL A 140 10.51 -8.31 -13.16
CA VAL A 140 10.34 -6.95 -13.61
C VAL A 140 11.45 -6.53 -14.58
N VAL A 141 11.05 -5.76 -15.59
CA VAL A 141 11.96 -4.98 -16.43
C VAL A 141 11.58 -3.52 -16.21
N LEU A 142 12.56 -2.65 -15.92
CA LEU A 142 12.30 -1.28 -15.47
C LEU A 142 11.46 -0.48 -16.48
N ASP A 143 11.74 -0.60 -17.78
CA ASP A 143 10.93 0.08 -18.81
C ASP A 143 9.45 -0.31 -18.77
N ARG A 144 9.17 -1.61 -18.55
CA ARG A 144 7.79 -2.10 -18.47
C ARG A 144 7.09 -1.65 -17.19
N LEU A 145 7.84 -1.54 -16.09
CA LEU A 145 7.32 -1.05 -14.81
C LEU A 145 6.83 0.40 -14.96
N TRP A 146 7.62 1.25 -15.63
CA TRP A 146 7.28 2.65 -15.86
C TRP A 146 6.13 2.82 -16.85
N ASP A 147 6.07 1.99 -17.89
CA ASP A 147 4.94 1.97 -18.82
C ASP A 147 3.62 1.65 -18.11
N LEU A 148 3.60 0.63 -17.25
CA LEU A 148 2.41 0.27 -16.47
C LEU A 148 1.99 1.39 -15.51
N ALA A 149 2.94 1.96 -14.78
CA ALA A 149 2.67 3.07 -13.88
C ALA A 149 2.14 4.32 -14.60
N SER A 150 2.57 4.57 -15.84
CA SER A 150 2.06 5.66 -16.67
C SER A 150 0.60 5.45 -17.08
N ARG A 151 0.19 4.19 -17.33
CA ARG A 151 -1.17 3.83 -17.71
C ARG A 151 -2.14 3.96 -16.54
N ASP A 152 -1.74 3.51 -15.35
CA ASP A 152 -2.56 3.65 -14.14
C ASP A 152 -2.89 5.11 -13.84
N ARG A 153 -1.93 6.02 -14.05
CA ARG A 153 -2.15 7.46 -13.90
C ARG A 153 -3.19 7.99 -14.88
N LYS A 154 -3.18 7.51 -16.12
CA LYS A 154 -4.15 7.89 -17.14
C LYS A 154 -5.52 7.24 -16.92
N GLY A 155 -5.57 6.06 -16.32
CA GLY A 155 -6.80 5.34 -15.98
C GLY A 155 -7.52 5.91 -14.76
N GLY A 156 -6.77 6.41 -13.77
CA GLY A 156 -7.32 7.11 -12.60
C GLY A 156 -7.96 8.47 -12.91
N ASP A 157 -7.76 8.99 -14.12
CA ASP A 157 -8.35 10.24 -14.63
C ASP A 157 -9.73 10.03 -15.29
N LEU A 158 -10.20 8.78 -15.43
CA LEU A 158 -11.49 8.45 -16.07
C LEU A 158 -12.58 8.00 -15.09
N THR A 159 -12.35 8.12 -13.78
CA THR A 159 -13.39 8.02 -12.75
C THR A 159 -13.71 9.40 -12.15
N GLU A 160 -13.94 10.39 -12.99
CA GLU A 160 -14.66 11.61 -12.60
C GLU A 160 -16.02 11.62 -13.31
N SER A 161 -17.08 11.43 -12.53
CA SER A 161 -18.47 11.49 -12.97
C SER A 161 -18.75 12.88 -13.60
N PRO A 162 -19.54 12.97 -14.70
CA PRO A 162 -19.78 14.22 -15.38
C PRO A 162 -20.69 15.12 -14.53
N GLY A 163 -20.10 16.07 -13.81
CA GLY A 163 -20.83 17.04 -13.02
C GLY A 163 -19.98 18.25 -12.67
N THR A 164 -20.16 19.32 -13.43
CA THR A 164 -19.68 20.70 -13.18
C THR A 164 -18.30 21.05 -13.75
N ARG A 165 -18.29 21.37 -15.05
CA ARG A 165 -17.25 22.24 -15.62
C ARG A 165 -17.36 23.63 -14.99
N THR A 166 -16.41 23.97 -14.13
CA THR A 166 -16.04 25.37 -13.90
C THR A 166 -14.71 25.61 -14.62
N LEU A 167 -14.78 26.20 -15.81
CA LEU A 167 -13.63 26.78 -16.49
C LEU A 167 -13.07 27.89 -15.61
N ALA A 168 -11.96 27.62 -14.91
CA ALA A 168 -11.14 28.68 -14.35
C ALA A 168 -10.38 29.35 -15.51
N LEU A 169 -10.93 30.46 -15.99
CA LEU A 169 -10.27 31.40 -16.86
C LEU A 169 -9.04 31.95 -16.10
N VAL A 170 -7.83 31.62 -16.56
CA VAL A 170 -6.61 32.30 -16.12
C VAL A 170 -6.62 33.69 -16.77
N GLU A 171 -7.22 34.66 -16.09
CA GLU A 171 -7.13 36.07 -16.47
C GLU A 171 -5.78 36.61 -15.97
N ALA A 172 -4.80 36.69 -16.87
CA ALA A 172 -3.56 37.41 -16.60
C ALA A 172 -3.87 38.91 -16.53
N ARG A 173 -3.98 39.48 -15.33
CA ARG A 173 -3.96 40.92 -15.12
C ARG A 173 -2.56 41.37 -14.73
N CYS A 174 -1.87 41.98 -15.68
CA CYS A 174 -0.76 42.89 -15.39
C CYS A 174 -1.33 44.12 -14.65
N THR A 175 -1.20 44.15 -13.33
CA THR A 175 -1.48 45.35 -12.55
C THR A 175 -0.27 46.27 -12.57
N ALA A 176 -0.48 47.45 -13.14
CA ALA A 176 0.42 48.59 -13.27
C ALA A 176 1.54 48.68 -12.21
N GLY A 177 2.78 48.55 -12.67
CA GLY A 177 3.99 49.03 -12.00
C GLY A 177 4.91 49.66 -13.06
N PRO A 178 5.68 50.71 -12.73
CA PRO A 178 6.53 51.40 -13.70
C PRO A 178 7.70 50.48 -14.06
N GLY A 179 7.65 49.88 -15.26
CA GLY A 179 8.71 48.97 -15.74
C GLY A 179 8.36 48.09 -16.93
N CYS A 180 7.12 48.10 -17.44
CA CYS A 180 6.77 47.36 -18.66
C CYS A 180 7.02 48.24 -19.90
N THR A 181 8.17 48.10 -20.55
CA THR A 181 8.38 48.47 -21.96
C THR A 181 8.47 47.18 -22.78
N GLY A 182 7.71 47.13 -23.87
CA GLY A 182 7.40 45.93 -24.65
C GLY A 182 8.54 45.29 -25.43
#